data_AF-A0A316PSD1-F1
#
_entry.id   AF-A0A316PSD1-F1
#
_cell.length_a   1.000
_cell.length_b   1.000
_cell.length_c   1.000
_cell.angle_alpha   90.00
_cell.angle_beta   90.00
_cell.angle_gamma   90.00
#
_symmetry.space_group_name_H-M   'P 1'
#
loop_
_entity.id
_entity.type
_entity.pdbx_description
1 polymer ?
#
loop_
_entity_poly.entity_id
_entity_poly.type
_entity_poly.pdbx_seq_one_letter_code
_entity_poly.pdbx_strand_id
1 'polypeptide(L)'
;MMIQFPLDSNIRYLPLVYLLPPDLIARCPTLCALPRCLSEIAASDDMMDMITGDAFLKEIMDAVASLAFPHFGFGGWKEHYTGYSPVWRLSYSLPIWTKLIEEETGWGLQALFRMKPGTQIPFPDTERIQELFGKVVKRAIEEQGWQPILDVIKEMPCDEDFEPWDTNVRKDFLRKWYHTRSKKVQTVSLEALMEDEEDGSIFYIPDATQNVEAYVIAKDFVERFLATLSEKDRQIVELRQDGYSYVEIADKLGYKNHSGVIKRIEAIKKKFKEYRGKE
;
A
#
# COMPACT_ATOMS: atom_id res chain seq x y z
N MET A 1 45.77 7.56 20.17
CA MET A 1 45.09 8.86 20.27
C MET A 1 43.63 8.65 19.88
N MET A 2 42.67 9.04 20.71
CA MET A 2 41.25 9.08 20.31
C MET A 2 40.96 10.49 19.81
N ILE A 3 40.52 10.60 18.56
CA ILE A 3 40.19 11.88 17.93
C ILE A 3 38.73 12.20 18.27
N GLN A 4 38.40 13.42 18.68
CA GLN A 4 36.99 13.81 18.80
C GLN A 4 36.49 14.32 17.44
N PHE A 5 35.39 13.75 16.96
CA PHE A 5 34.78 14.13 15.69
C PHE A 5 33.49 14.93 15.95
N PRO A 6 33.20 15.96 15.13
CA PRO A 6 31.97 16.73 15.26
C PRO A 6 30.75 15.85 14.97
N LEU A 7 29.82 15.83 15.92
CA LEU A 7 28.56 15.08 15.80
C LEU A 7 27.60 15.66 14.76
N ASP A 8 27.82 16.88 14.26
CA ASP A 8 26.94 17.50 13.28
C ASP A 8 27.47 17.39 11.84
N SER A 9 28.70 16.88 11.67
CA SER A 9 29.33 16.79 10.35
C SER A 9 28.94 15.51 9.61
N ASN A 10 28.79 15.62 8.29
CA ASN A 10 28.54 14.50 7.38
C ASN A 10 29.73 13.52 7.31
N ILE A 11 30.94 13.94 7.70
CA ILE A 11 32.14 13.10 7.70
C ILE A 11 31.95 11.80 8.49
N ARG A 12 31.06 11.79 9.50
CA ARG A 12 30.72 10.59 10.29
C ARG A 12 30.21 9.42 9.47
N TYR A 13 29.69 9.68 8.26
CA TYR A 13 29.16 8.66 7.37
C TYR A 13 30.17 8.17 6.32
N LEU A 14 31.37 8.78 6.27
CA LEU A 14 32.44 8.35 5.37
C LEU A 14 32.81 6.85 5.50
N PRO A 15 32.84 6.23 6.71
CA PRO A 15 33.07 4.79 6.82
C PRO A 15 32.08 3.96 6.01
N LEU A 16 30.82 4.36 5.93
CA LEU A 16 29.78 3.64 5.20
C LEU A 16 29.99 3.70 3.68
N VAL A 17 30.55 4.79 3.15
CA VAL A 17 30.89 4.91 1.72
C VAL A 17 31.83 3.78 1.29
N TYR A 18 32.80 3.44 2.14
CA TYR A 18 33.75 2.39 1.85
C TYR A 18 33.18 0.97 2.00
N LEU A 19 31.97 0.83 2.56
CA LEU A 19 31.24 -0.43 2.63
C LEU A 19 30.23 -0.61 1.47
N LEU A 20 30.05 0.39 0.61
CA LEU A 20 29.13 0.27 -0.51
C LEU A 20 29.67 -0.73 -1.56
N PRO A 21 28.83 -1.68 -2.01
CA PRO A 21 29.15 -2.56 -3.13
C PRO A 21 29.48 -1.78 -4.42
N PRO A 22 30.35 -2.32 -5.32
CA PRO A 22 30.76 -1.64 -6.56
C PRO A 22 29.59 -1.22 -7.46
N ASP A 23 28.55 -2.04 -7.57
CA ASP A 23 27.35 -1.78 -8.37
C ASP A 23 26.45 -0.69 -7.77
N LEU A 24 26.50 -0.52 -6.45
CA LEU A 24 25.75 0.51 -5.76
C LEU A 24 26.48 1.85 -5.83
N ILE A 25 27.77 1.89 -5.51
CA ILE A 25 28.54 3.14 -5.52
C ILE A 25 28.68 3.74 -6.92
N ALA A 26 28.71 2.91 -7.98
CA ALA A 26 28.74 3.39 -9.36
C ALA A 26 27.50 4.22 -9.76
N ARG A 27 26.39 4.11 -9.02
CA ARG A 27 25.16 4.89 -9.21
C ARG A 27 25.17 6.22 -8.43
N CYS A 28 26.17 6.44 -7.58
CA CYS A 28 26.31 7.60 -6.71
C CYS A 28 27.47 8.48 -7.22
N PRO A 29 27.22 9.49 -8.06
CA PRO A 29 28.29 10.25 -8.72
C PRO A 29 29.20 10.98 -7.73
N THR A 30 28.64 11.54 -6.65
CA THR A 30 29.41 12.23 -5.60
C THR A 30 30.25 11.22 -4.82
N LEU A 31 29.66 10.11 -4.38
CA LEU A 31 30.38 9.09 -3.60
C LEU A 31 31.44 8.35 -4.42
N CYS A 32 31.16 8.07 -5.70
CA CYS A 32 32.07 7.40 -6.62
C CYS A 32 33.31 8.26 -6.95
N ALA A 33 33.20 9.59 -6.88
CA ALA A 33 34.30 10.51 -7.10
C ALA A 33 35.31 10.52 -5.93
N LEU A 34 34.90 10.07 -4.73
CA LEU A 34 35.77 10.08 -3.56
C LEU A 34 36.91 9.06 -3.71
N PRO A 35 38.16 9.48 -3.50
CA PRO A 35 39.29 8.55 -3.40
C PRO A 35 39.04 7.48 -2.34
N ARG A 36 39.39 6.23 -2.65
CA ARG A 36 39.42 5.14 -1.66
C ARG A 36 40.69 5.16 -0.81
N CYS A 37 41.19 6.36 -0.51
CA CYS A 37 42.41 6.62 0.24
C CYS A 37 42.25 7.93 1.03
N LEU A 38 42.32 7.85 2.36
CA LEU A 38 42.03 9.01 3.22
C LEU A 38 43.06 10.13 3.11
N SER A 39 44.33 9.80 2.88
CA SER A 39 45.36 10.83 2.72
C SER A 39 45.18 11.64 1.43
N GLU A 40 44.55 11.06 0.40
CA GLU A 40 44.22 11.77 -0.84
C GLU A 40 43.05 12.73 -0.61
N ILE A 41 42.04 12.30 0.15
CA ILE A 41 40.92 13.17 0.57
C ILE A 41 41.45 14.33 1.43
N ALA A 42 42.26 14.03 2.45
CA ALA A 42 42.80 15.04 3.36
C ALA A 42 43.76 16.03 2.68
N ALA A 43 44.27 15.70 1.49
CA ALA A 43 45.14 16.58 0.71
C ALA A 43 44.36 17.51 -0.26
N SER A 44 43.03 17.39 -0.32
CA SER A 44 42.18 18.15 -1.25
C SER A 44 41.03 18.83 -0.51
N ASP A 45 41.06 20.16 -0.48
CA ASP A 45 39.98 20.97 0.10
C ASP A 45 38.64 20.72 -0.62
N ASP A 46 38.66 20.58 -1.95
CA ASP A 46 37.47 20.26 -2.77
C ASP A 46 36.80 18.94 -2.35
N MET A 47 37.59 17.92 -1.98
CA MET A 47 37.07 16.63 -1.53
C MET A 47 36.49 16.73 -0.11
N MET A 48 37.10 17.54 0.75
CA MET A 48 36.57 17.82 2.08
C MET A 48 35.26 18.59 2.01
N ASP A 49 35.17 19.60 1.14
CA ASP A 49 33.94 20.35 0.88
C ASP A 49 32.84 19.43 0.34
N MET A 50 33.17 18.54 -0.59
CA MET A 50 32.25 17.53 -1.13
C MET A 50 31.64 16.66 -0.02
N ILE A 51 32.45 16.17 0.94
CA ILE A 51 31.97 15.35 2.07
C ILE A 51 31.01 16.13 2.95
N THR A 52 31.23 17.44 3.14
CA THR A 52 30.33 18.27 3.94
C THR A 52 29.04 18.66 3.23
N GLY A 53 28.97 18.50 1.91
CA GLY A 53 27.83 18.91 1.09
C GLY A 53 26.58 18.04 1.22
N ASP A 54 25.43 18.62 0.84
CA ASP A 54 24.13 17.94 0.84
C ASP A 54 24.06 16.78 -0.16
N ALA A 55 24.80 16.85 -1.27
CA ALA A 55 24.84 15.81 -2.29
C ALA A 55 25.43 14.51 -1.72
N PHE A 56 26.53 14.62 -0.99
CA PHE A 56 27.12 13.50 -0.26
C PHE A 56 26.11 12.87 0.70
N LEU A 57 25.45 13.70 1.52
CA LEU A 57 24.50 13.21 2.53
C LEU A 57 23.32 12.49 1.87
N LYS A 58 22.75 13.05 0.81
CA LYS A 58 21.63 12.44 0.06
C LYS A 58 22.03 11.09 -0.53
N GLU A 59 23.18 11.01 -1.19
CA GLU A 59 23.63 9.76 -1.81
C GLU A 59 23.93 8.67 -0.78
N ILE A 60 24.60 9.00 0.34
CA ILE A 60 24.91 7.99 1.36
C ILE A 60 23.65 7.51 2.09
N MET A 61 22.71 8.41 2.37
CA MET A 61 21.42 8.04 2.94
C MET A 61 20.67 7.08 2.02
N ASP A 62 20.59 7.38 0.73
CA ASP A 62 19.85 6.57 -0.25
C ASP A 62 20.50 5.20 -0.49
N ALA A 63 21.83 5.17 -0.59
CA ALA A 63 22.60 3.94 -0.77
C ALA A 63 22.47 3.01 0.44
N VAL A 64 22.64 3.55 1.65
CA VAL A 64 22.53 2.77 2.89
C VAL A 64 21.09 2.31 3.12
N ALA A 65 20.09 3.15 2.83
CA ALA A 65 18.69 2.76 2.89
C ALA A 65 18.39 1.58 1.96
N SER A 66 18.97 1.56 0.75
CA SER A 66 18.84 0.46 -0.20
C SER A 66 19.45 -0.86 0.29
N LEU A 67 20.51 -0.80 1.10
CA LEU A 67 21.12 -1.97 1.74
C LEU A 67 20.30 -2.44 2.96
N ALA A 68 19.70 -1.53 3.72
CA ALA A 68 18.90 -1.87 4.89
C ALA A 68 17.50 -2.41 4.52
N PHE A 69 16.85 -1.81 3.52
CA PHE A 69 15.45 -2.04 3.18
C PHE A 69 15.05 -3.53 3.02
N PRO A 70 15.82 -4.36 2.28
CA PRO A 70 15.46 -5.76 2.04
C PRO A 70 15.31 -6.59 3.33
N HIS A 71 15.94 -6.17 4.43
CA HIS A 71 15.97 -6.91 5.68
C HIS A 71 14.80 -6.61 6.63
N PHE A 72 13.90 -5.67 6.28
CA PHE A 72 12.65 -5.47 7.03
C PHE A 72 11.56 -6.50 6.69
N GLY A 73 11.77 -7.33 5.67
CA GLY A 73 10.83 -8.35 5.23
C GLY A 73 9.63 -7.78 4.45
N PHE A 74 9.85 -6.69 3.72
CA PHE A 74 8.89 -6.11 2.79
C PHE A 74 9.27 -6.51 1.36
N GLY A 75 8.26 -6.73 0.51
CA GLY A 75 8.50 -7.15 -0.87
C GLY A 75 8.95 -5.99 -1.76
N GLY A 76 9.62 -6.30 -2.87
CA GLY A 76 10.01 -5.30 -3.87
C GLY A 76 11.20 -4.42 -3.42
N TRP A 77 11.39 -3.31 -4.13
CA TRP A 77 12.47 -2.37 -3.85
C TRP A 77 11.97 -1.22 -2.99
N LYS A 78 12.90 -0.52 -2.32
CA LYS A 78 12.64 0.69 -1.54
C LYS A 78 11.80 1.71 -2.33
N GLU A 79 12.11 1.88 -3.61
CA GLU A 79 11.48 2.82 -4.54
C GLU A 79 10.03 2.49 -4.87
N HIS A 80 9.53 1.30 -4.49
CA HIS A 80 8.11 0.98 -4.62
C HIS A 80 7.25 1.60 -3.51
N TYR A 81 7.89 2.16 -2.48
CA TYR A 81 7.25 2.75 -1.32
C TYR A 81 7.51 4.25 -1.30
N THR A 82 6.51 5.00 -0.86
CA THR A 82 6.64 6.46 -0.76
C THR A 82 7.47 6.87 0.46
N GLY A 83 7.92 8.12 0.48
CA GLY A 83 8.52 8.72 1.68
C GLY A 83 7.56 8.87 2.87
N TYR A 84 6.26 8.61 2.69
CA TYR A 84 5.29 8.54 3.77
C TYR A 84 5.26 7.17 4.44
N SER A 85 5.67 6.12 3.73
CA SER A 85 5.73 4.77 4.27
C SER A 85 6.66 4.69 5.48
N PRO A 86 6.22 4.17 6.63
CA PRO A 86 7.07 4.12 7.80
C PRO A 86 8.29 3.20 7.59
N VAL A 87 8.16 2.09 6.85
CA VAL A 87 9.32 1.23 6.55
C VAL A 87 10.36 1.94 5.68
N TRP A 88 9.91 2.78 4.75
CA TRP A 88 10.81 3.64 3.98
C TRP A 88 11.57 4.55 4.95
N ARG A 89 10.88 5.27 5.84
CA ARG A 89 11.53 6.18 6.80
C ARG A 89 12.51 5.48 7.73
N LEU A 90 12.17 4.27 8.21
CA LEU A 90 13.06 3.47 9.05
C LEU A 90 14.35 3.11 8.30
N SER A 91 14.29 2.81 7.01
CA SER A 91 15.48 2.54 6.19
C SER A 91 16.44 3.73 6.09
N TYR A 92 15.95 4.97 6.22
CA TYR A 92 16.77 6.20 6.23
C TYR A 92 17.35 6.54 7.61
N SER A 93 17.34 5.62 8.58
CA SER A 93 17.92 5.81 9.92
C SER A 93 19.45 5.75 9.92
N LEU A 94 20.11 6.58 9.11
CA LEU A 94 21.55 6.56 8.87
C LEU A 94 22.41 6.55 10.16
N PRO A 95 22.11 7.36 11.20
CA PRO A 95 22.88 7.30 12.47
C PRO A 95 22.85 5.92 13.15
N ILE A 96 21.72 5.21 13.06
CA ILE A 96 21.57 3.87 13.65
C ILE A 96 22.45 2.88 12.89
N TRP A 97 22.43 2.94 11.55
CA TRP A 97 23.25 2.08 10.70
C TRP A 97 24.74 2.32 10.93
N THR A 98 25.18 3.58 11.01
CA THR A 98 26.58 3.91 11.31
C THR A 98 27.02 3.34 12.65
N LYS A 99 26.22 3.58 13.70
CA LYS A 99 26.53 3.11 15.06
C LYS A 99 26.65 1.58 15.11
N LEU A 100 25.65 0.87 14.60
CA LEU A 100 25.62 -0.60 14.70
C LEU A 100 26.70 -1.24 13.84
N ILE A 101 27.00 -0.70 12.65
CA ILE A 101 28.12 -1.20 11.84
C ILE A 101 29.45 -1.01 12.55
N GLU A 102 29.67 0.15 13.17
CA GLU A 102 30.90 0.39 13.95
C GLU A 102 31.02 -0.58 15.13
N GLU A 103 29.93 -0.88 15.84
CA GLU A 103 29.91 -1.85 16.94
C GLU A 103 30.15 -3.29 16.47
N GLU A 104 29.56 -3.70 15.34
CA GLU A 104 29.68 -5.07 14.81
C GLU A 104 31.04 -5.35 14.16
N THR A 105 31.66 -4.35 13.54
CA THR A 105 32.86 -4.55 12.71
C THR A 105 34.10 -3.82 13.21
N GLY A 106 33.95 -2.87 14.13
CA GLY A 106 34.97 -1.89 14.47
C GLY A 106 35.24 -0.88 13.35
N TRP A 107 34.50 -0.93 12.24
CA TRP A 107 34.68 -0.03 11.10
C TRP A 107 33.93 1.28 11.30
N GLY A 108 34.61 2.22 11.94
CA GLY A 108 34.12 3.58 12.16
C GLY A 108 35.14 4.64 11.76
N LEU A 109 34.82 5.90 12.04
CA LEU A 109 35.72 7.03 11.77
C LEU A 109 37.08 6.88 12.47
N GLN A 110 37.10 6.35 13.70
CA GLN A 110 38.35 6.10 14.41
C GLN A 110 39.24 5.11 13.68
N ALA A 111 38.65 4.05 13.11
CA ALA A 111 39.40 3.02 12.39
C ALA A 111 39.99 3.61 11.10
N LEU A 112 39.19 4.39 10.37
CA LEU A 112 39.62 5.13 9.18
C LEU A 112 40.83 6.03 9.48
N PHE A 113 40.73 6.93 10.46
CA PHE A 113 41.79 7.89 10.77
C PHE A 113 43.06 7.25 11.40
N ARG A 114 43.00 5.99 11.80
CA ARG A 114 44.18 5.22 12.26
C ARG A 114 44.93 4.52 11.14
N MET A 115 44.37 4.48 9.92
CA MET A 115 45.04 3.86 8.77
C MET A 115 46.33 4.60 8.42
N LYS A 116 47.31 3.87 7.89
CA LYS A 116 48.56 4.49 7.42
C LYS A 116 48.26 5.39 6.21
N PRO A 117 48.86 6.60 6.11
CA PRO A 117 48.74 7.42 4.90
C PRO A 117 49.10 6.64 3.63
N GLY A 118 48.35 6.84 2.56
CA GLY A 118 48.51 6.13 1.29
C GLY A 118 47.88 4.74 1.23
N THR A 119 47.23 4.26 2.30
CA THR A 119 46.56 2.96 2.28
C THR A 119 45.30 3.00 1.42
N GLN A 120 45.27 2.18 0.37
CA GLN A 120 44.09 2.01 -0.48
C GLN A 120 43.08 1.07 0.19
N ILE A 121 41.82 1.50 0.26
CA ILE A 121 40.71 0.74 0.84
C ILE A 121 40.06 -0.07 -0.30
N PRO A 122 40.12 -1.41 -0.28
CA PRO A 122 39.54 -2.24 -1.34
C PRO A 122 38.01 -2.12 -1.35
N PHE A 123 37.40 -2.51 -2.48
CA PHE A 123 35.95 -2.72 -2.51
C PHE A 123 35.58 -3.93 -1.66
N PRO A 124 34.47 -3.85 -0.91
CA PRO A 124 34.01 -4.97 -0.12
C PRO A 124 33.38 -6.04 -1.01
N ASP A 125 33.31 -7.25 -0.48
CA ASP A 125 32.53 -8.33 -1.08
C ASP A 125 31.03 -8.07 -0.89
N THR A 126 30.25 -8.13 -1.99
CA THR A 126 28.83 -7.75 -1.99
C THR A 126 27.99 -8.67 -1.09
N GLU A 127 28.24 -9.98 -1.13
CA GLU A 127 27.50 -10.96 -0.32
C GLU A 127 27.76 -10.72 1.17
N ARG A 128 29.03 -10.52 1.56
CA ARG A 128 29.39 -10.19 2.94
C ARG A 128 28.72 -8.91 3.45
N ILE A 129 28.58 -7.88 2.61
CA ILE A 129 27.89 -6.64 2.99
C ILE A 129 26.39 -6.88 3.17
N GLN A 130 25.76 -7.66 2.29
CA GLN A 130 24.35 -8.03 2.46
C GLN A 130 24.12 -8.83 3.76
N GLU A 131 25.00 -9.77 4.10
CA GLU A 131 24.93 -10.49 5.37
C GLU A 131 25.12 -9.57 6.58
N LEU A 132 26.05 -8.62 6.50
CA LEU A 132 26.28 -7.62 7.54
C LEU A 132 25.03 -6.78 7.77
N PHE A 133 24.43 -6.24 6.71
CA PHE A 133 23.20 -5.45 6.82
C PHE A 133 22.04 -6.30 7.34
N GLY A 134 21.94 -7.58 6.96
CA GLY A 134 20.94 -8.49 7.53
C GLY A 134 21.07 -8.64 9.05
N LYS A 135 22.30 -8.79 9.56
CA LYS A 135 22.56 -8.86 11.01
C LYS A 135 22.26 -7.53 11.70
N VAL A 136 22.77 -6.43 11.15
CA VAL A 136 22.62 -5.08 11.72
C VAL A 136 21.16 -4.64 11.75
N VAL A 137 20.40 -4.86 10.67
CA VAL A 137 18.97 -4.51 10.62
C VAL A 137 18.17 -5.34 11.62
N LYS A 138 18.44 -6.64 11.73
CA LYS A 138 17.79 -7.49 12.74
C LYS A 138 18.06 -6.97 14.16
N ARG A 139 19.33 -6.65 14.46
CA ARG A 139 19.71 -6.07 15.75
C ARG A 139 19.04 -4.71 16.00
N ALA A 140 18.95 -3.85 14.98
CA ALA A 140 18.24 -2.58 15.08
C ALA A 140 16.75 -2.76 15.39
N ILE A 141 16.08 -3.72 14.74
CA ILE A 141 14.66 -4.02 14.99
C ILE A 141 14.44 -4.44 16.45
N GLU A 142 15.34 -5.27 16.99
CA GLU A 142 15.30 -5.73 18.37
C GLU A 142 15.60 -4.59 19.37
N GLU A 143 16.70 -3.85 19.19
CA GLU A 143 17.13 -2.79 20.11
C GLU A 143 16.20 -1.56 20.12
N GLN A 144 15.66 -1.20 18.95
CA GLN A 144 14.77 -0.05 18.82
C GLN A 144 13.29 -0.41 19.05
N GLY A 145 12.99 -1.70 19.24
CA GLY A 145 11.61 -2.17 19.42
C GLY A 145 10.73 -1.88 18.20
N TRP A 146 11.27 -2.02 16.97
CA TRP A 146 10.52 -1.74 15.74
C TRP A 146 9.58 -2.86 15.32
N GLN A 147 9.67 -4.04 15.94
CA GLN A 147 8.82 -5.18 15.53
C GLN A 147 7.32 -4.84 15.52
N PRO A 148 6.73 -4.22 16.56
CA PRO A 148 5.31 -3.89 16.57
C PRO A 148 4.90 -2.93 15.43
N ILE A 149 5.73 -1.93 15.11
CA ILE A 149 5.41 -1.01 14.00
C ILE A 149 5.51 -1.72 12.65
N LEU A 150 6.50 -2.60 12.46
CA LEU A 150 6.63 -3.37 11.22
C LEU A 150 5.46 -4.34 11.01
N ASP A 151 4.97 -4.95 12.10
CA ASP A 151 3.82 -5.85 12.06
C ASP A 151 2.54 -5.09 11.70
N VAL A 152 2.32 -3.91 12.32
CA VAL A 152 1.17 -3.04 11.99
C VAL A 152 1.17 -2.63 10.51
N ILE A 153 2.31 -2.23 9.94
CA ILE A 153 2.39 -1.85 8.52
C ILE A 153 2.08 -3.07 7.61
N LYS A 154 2.49 -4.28 8.02
CA LYS A 154 2.22 -5.49 7.24
C LYS A 154 0.74 -5.90 7.29
N GLU A 155 0.11 -5.73 8.44
CA GLU A 155 -1.30 -6.07 8.67
C GLU A 155 -2.26 -5.03 8.08
N MET A 156 -1.92 -3.75 8.21
CA MET A 156 -2.73 -2.61 7.81
C MET A 156 -1.95 -1.63 6.90
N PRO A 157 -1.52 -2.08 5.71
CA PRO A 157 -0.91 -1.17 4.73
C PRO A 157 -1.94 -0.14 4.23
N CYS A 158 -1.49 1.08 3.96
CA CYS A 158 -2.30 2.15 3.38
C CYS A 158 -1.94 2.37 1.89
N ASP A 159 -2.85 2.97 1.09
CA ASP A 159 -2.55 3.24 -0.32
C ASP A 159 -1.41 4.27 -0.45
N GLU A 160 -1.34 5.23 0.48
CA GLU A 160 -0.29 6.26 0.54
C GLU A 160 1.11 5.70 0.81
N ASP A 161 1.23 4.44 1.27
CA ASP A 161 2.52 3.80 1.50
C ASP A 161 3.22 3.42 0.19
N PHE A 162 2.48 3.31 -0.93
CA PHE A 162 3.01 2.80 -2.20
C PHE A 162 3.08 3.89 -3.27
N GLU A 163 4.17 3.88 -4.05
CA GLU A 163 4.24 4.70 -5.26
C GLU A 163 3.12 4.29 -6.24
N PRO A 164 2.54 5.23 -7.01
CA PRO A 164 1.41 4.95 -7.89
C PRO A 164 1.77 4.06 -9.08
N TRP A 165 3.03 3.65 -9.18
CA TRP A 165 3.59 2.84 -10.25
C TRP A 165 2.98 1.44 -10.25
N ASP A 166 3.07 0.77 -11.40
CA ASP A 166 2.46 -0.54 -11.62
C ASP A 166 3.30 -1.69 -11.02
N THR A 167 3.57 -1.64 -9.71
CA THR A 167 4.43 -2.61 -9.01
C THR A 167 3.64 -3.83 -8.52
N ASN A 168 4.30 -4.98 -8.43
CA ASN A 168 3.67 -6.20 -7.89
C ASN A 168 3.23 -6.03 -6.43
N VAL A 169 3.99 -5.25 -5.64
CA VAL A 169 3.67 -4.97 -4.24
C VAL A 169 2.36 -4.19 -4.14
N ARG A 170 2.23 -3.09 -4.89
CA ARG A 170 1.01 -2.29 -4.93
C ARG A 170 -0.18 -3.07 -5.49
N LYS A 171 0.02 -3.86 -6.55
CA LYS A 171 -1.02 -4.76 -7.09
C LYS A 171 -1.53 -5.73 -6.04
N ASP A 172 -0.64 -6.34 -5.27
CA ASP A 172 -1.02 -7.31 -4.24
C ASP A 172 -1.73 -6.63 -3.07
N PHE A 173 -1.31 -5.41 -2.70
CA PHE A 173 -2.05 -4.55 -1.78
C PHE A 173 -3.47 -4.26 -2.28
N LEU A 174 -3.62 -3.68 -3.47
CA LEU A 174 -4.93 -3.34 -4.07
C LEU A 174 -5.84 -4.57 -4.21
N ARG A 175 -5.28 -5.73 -4.55
CA ARG A 175 -6.03 -6.99 -4.63
C ARG A 175 -6.57 -7.46 -3.28
N LYS A 176 -5.79 -7.30 -2.21
CA LYS A 176 -6.23 -7.59 -0.84
C LYS A 176 -7.29 -6.58 -0.41
N TRP A 177 -7.04 -5.30 -0.63
CA TRP A 177 -7.90 -4.18 -0.24
C TRP A 177 -9.28 -4.24 -0.92
N TYR A 178 -9.29 -4.39 -2.24
CA TYR A 178 -10.52 -4.44 -3.03
C TYR A 178 -11.08 -5.86 -3.21
N HIS A 179 -10.52 -6.86 -2.52
CA HIS A 179 -10.91 -8.28 -2.62
C HIS A 179 -11.00 -8.85 -4.05
N THR A 180 -10.25 -8.28 -5.01
CA THR A 180 -10.34 -8.61 -6.43
C THR A 180 -9.69 -9.94 -6.81
N ARG A 181 -9.05 -10.62 -5.85
CA ARG A 181 -8.44 -11.95 -6.07
C ARG A 181 -9.48 -13.05 -6.32
N SER A 182 -10.69 -12.90 -5.79
CA SER A 182 -11.76 -13.88 -5.97
C SER A 182 -12.55 -13.57 -7.24
N LYS A 183 -12.41 -14.40 -8.27
CA LYS A 183 -13.24 -14.36 -9.51
C LYS A 183 -14.78 -14.48 -9.27
N LYS A 184 -15.22 -14.64 -8.02
CA LYS A 184 -16.62 -14.81 -7.59
C LYS A 184 -17.13 -13.67 -6.71
N VAL A 185 -16.29 -12.71 -6.32
CA VAL A 185 -16.71 -11.58 -5.50
C VAL A 185 -17.14 -10.47 -6.45
N GLN A 186 -18.44 -10.37 -6.68
CA GLN A 186 -19.02 -9.18 -7.31
C GLN A 186 -18.97 -8.08 -6.24
N THR A 187 -18.05 -7.13 -6.40
CA THR A 187 -17.99 -5.93 -5.56
C THR A 187 -19.19 -5.06 -5.92
N VAL A 188 -20.33 -5.33 -5.31
CA VAL A 188 -21.51 -4.49 -5.45
C VAL A 188 -21.31 -3.33 -4.46
N SER A 189 -21.06 -2.11 -4.97
CA SER A 189 -21.03 -0.92 -4.11
C SER A 189 -22.41 -0.71 -3.48
N LEU A 190 -22.44 -0.28 -2.23
CA LEU A 190 -23.69 0.13 -1.57
C LEU A 190 -24.38 1.24 -2.36
N GLU A 191 -23.60 2.14 -2.96
CA GLU A 191 -24.10 3.20 -3.84
C GLU A 191 -24.72 2.63 -5.12
N ALA A 192 -24.09 1.61 -5.72
CA ALA A 192 -24.63 0.94 -6.90
C ALA A 192 -25.96 0.21 -6.62
N LEU A 193 -26.19 -0.24 -5.39
CA LEU A 193 -27.49 -0.80 -4.96
C LEU A 193 -28.55 0.28 -4.77
N MET A 194 -28.15 1.49 -4.37
CA MET A 194 -29.05 2.62 -4.13
C MET A 194 -29.42 3.34 -5.44
N GLU A 195 -28.50 3.45 -6.40
CA GLU A 195 -28.75 4.07 -7.72
C GLU A 195 -29.73 3.25 -8.59
N ASP A 196 -29.79 1.92 -8.42
CA ASP A 196 -30.73 1.04 -9.15
C ASP A 196 -32.21 1.15 -8.68
N GLU A 197 -32.48 1.94 -7.62
CA GLU A 197 -33.83 2.18 -7.09
C GLU A 197 -34.51 3.44 -7.69
N GLU A 198 -33.80 4.26 -8.47
CA GLU A 198 -34.28 5.60 -8.87
C GLU A 198 -35.22 5.68 -10.09
N ASP A 199 -35.65 4.57 -10.70
CA ASP A 199 -36.62 4.64 -11.82
C ASP A 199 -37.86 3.75 -11.59
N GLY A 200 -38.96 4.38 -11.16
CA GLY A 200 -40.33 3.89 -11.36
C GLY A 200 -40.59 2.48 -10.86
N SER A 201 -40.20 2.19 -9.63
CA SER A 201 -40.32 0.86 -9.04
C SER A 201 -41.79 0.42 -8.92
N ILE A 202 -42.14 -0.75 -9.49
CA ILE A 202 -43.42 -1.49 -9.26
C ILE A 202 -43.76 -1.71 -7.79
N PHE A 203 -42.78 -1.51 -6.90
CA PHE A 203 -42.92 -1.63 -5.46
C PHE A 203 -43.39 -0.31 -4.80
N TYR A 204 -43.54 0.77 -5.57
CA TYR A 204 -44.00 2.08 -5.10
C TYR A 204 -45.25 2.52 -5.88
N ILE A 205 -46.37 2.70 -5.16
CA ILE A 205 -47.58 3.33 -5.70
C ILE A 205 -47.64 4.75 -5.10
N PRO A 206 -47.87 5.81 -5.90
CA PRO A 206 -47.97 7.19 -5.40
C PRO A 206 -48.98 7.32 -4.25
N ASP A 207 -48.80 8.32 -3.38
CA ASP A 207 -49.77 8.55 -2.29
C ASP A 207 -51.06 9.17 -2.86
N ALA A 208 -52.20 8.54 -2.58
CA ALA A 208 -53.51 8.98 -3.03
C ALA A 208 -53.89 10.38 -2.49
N THR A 209 -53.29 10.82 -1.38
CA THR A 209 -53.55 12.14 -0.80
C THR A 209 -52.87 13.28 -1.56
N GLN A 210 -51.90 12.99 -2.42
CA GLN A 210 -51.13 13.99 -3.16
C GLN A 210 -51.71 14.27 -4.55
N ASN A 211 -52.10 13.23 -5.29
CA ASN A 211 -52.75 13.37 -6.60
C ASN A 211 -53.59 12.12 -6.93
N VAL A 212 -54.91 12.25 -6.84
CA VAL A 212 -55.85 11.12 -7.02
C VAL A 212 -55.85 10.59 -8.46
N GLU A 213 -55.73 11.45 -9.47
CA GLU A 213 -55.73 11.04 -10.88
C GLU A 213 -54.46 10.25 -11.22
N ALA A 214 -53.30 10.77 -10.81
CA ALA A 214 -52.02 10.08 -11.01
C ALA A 214 -51.96 8.74 -10.23
N TYR A 215 -52.56 8.69 -9.04
CA TYR A 215 -52.70 7.46 -8.26
C TYR A 215 -53.54 6.41 -8.97
N VAL A 216 -54.72 6.79 -9.49
CA VAL A 216 -55.65 5.85 -10.15
C VAL A 216 -55.02 5.29 -11.43
N ILE A 217 -54.34 6.13 -12.22
CA ILE A 217 -53.64 5.69 -13.44
C ILE A 217 -52.49 4.74 -13.10
N ALA A 218 -51.66 5.08 -12.11
CA ALA A 218 -50.54 4.24 -11.70
C ALA A 218 -51.01 2.91 -11.11
N LYS A 219 -52.08 2.92 -10.31
CA LYS A 219 -52.67 1.73 -9.70
C LYS A 219 -53.27 0.79 -10.73
N ASP A 220 -54.08 1.30 -11.66
CA ASP A 220 -54.70 0.49 -12.73
C ASP A 220 -53.62 -0.14 -13.63
N PHE A 221 -52.55 0.60 -13.97
CA PHE A 221 -51.42 0.07 -14.72
C PHE A 221 -50.68 -1.06 -13.98
N VAL A 222 -50.39 -0.87 -12.69
CA VAL A 222 -49.73 -1.88 -11.86
C VAL A 222 -50.62 -3.12 -11.70
N GLU A 223 -51.93 -2.95 -11.48
CA GLU A 223 -52.88 -4.07 -11.35
C GLU A 223 -52.98 -4.89 -12.65
N ARG A 224 -53.02 -4.23 -13.82
CA ARG A 224 -52.99 -4.91 -15.13
C ARG A 224 -51.69 -5.68 -15.34
N PHE A 225 -50.55 -5.10 -14.97
CA PHE A 225 -49.26 -5.80 -15.03
C PHE A 225 -49.21 -7.00 -14.09
N LEU A 226 -49.64 -6.84 -12.83
CA LEU A 226 -49.67 -7.93 -11.85
C LEU A 226 -50.54 -9.11 -12.31
N ALA A 227 -51.61 -8.85 -13.04
CA ALA A 227 -52.45 -9.90 -13.64
C ALA A 227 -51.73 -10.74 -14.70
N THR A 228 -50.64 -10.24 -15.30
CA THR A 228 -49.80 -10.99 -16.26
C THR A 228 -48.73 -11.86 -15.60
N LEU A 229 -48.50 -11.68 -14.30
CA LEU A 229 -47.48 -12.41 -13.55
C LEU A 229 -47.99 -13.76 -13.03
N SER A 230 -47.05 -14.64 -12.71
CA SER A 230 -47.39 -15.89 -12.02
C SER A 230 -47.77 -15.61 -10.56
N GLU A 231 -48.59 -16.48 -9.95
CA GLU A 231 -49.05 -16.31 -8.57
C GLU A 231 -47.90 -16.10 -7.57
N LYS A 232 -46.81 -16.86 -7.73
CA LYS A 232 -45.61 -16.70 -6.90
C LYS A 232 -44.90 -15.38 -7.10
N ASP A 233 -44.81 -14.90 -8.35
CA ASP A 233 -44.17 -13.61 -8.66
C ASP A 233 -45.02 -12.45 -8.13
N ARG A 234 -46.35 -12.56 -8.22
CA ARG A 234 -47.29 -11.59 -7.65
C ARG A 234 -47.17 -11.49 -6.12
N GLN A 235 -47.13 -12.61 -5.42
CA GLN A 235 -46.95 -12.66 -3.96
C GLN A 235 -45.62 -12.01 -3.52
N ILE A 236 -44.55 -12.16 -4.30
CA ILE A 236 -43.27 -11.48 -4.03
C ILE A 236 -43.42 -9.97 -4.14
N VAL A 237 -44.18 -9.46 -5.12
CA VAL A 237 -44.42 -8.03 -5.29
C VAL A 237 -45.29 -7.46 -4.18
N GLU A 238 -46.38 -8.14 -3.83
CA GLU A 238 -47.28 -7.72 -2.75
C GLU A 238 -46.55 -7.67 -1.40
N LEU A 239 -45.78 -8.72 -1.05
CA LEU A 239 -44.98 -8.70 0.17
C LEU A 239 -43.91 -7.61 0.16
N ARG A 240 -43.39 -7.23 -1.01
CA ARG A 240 -42.42 -6.12 -1.09
C ARG A 240 -43.09 -4.76 -0.94
N GLN A 241 -44.31 -4.58 -1.46
CA GLN A 241 -45.14 -3.38 -1.26
C GLN A 241 -45.54 -3.21 0.22
N ASP A 242 -45.79 -4.33 0.92
CA ASP A 242 -46.06 -4.35 2.36
C ASP A 242 -44.80 -4.10 3.23
N GLY A 243 -43.63 -3.88 2.61
CA GLY A 243 -42.40 -3.49 3.30
C GLY A 243 -41.51 -4.64 3.78
N TYR A 244 -41.83 -5.90 3.44
CA TYR A 244 -41.00 -7.04 3.85
C TYR A 244 -39.64 -7.05 3.14
N SER A 245 -38.60 -7.51 3.84
CA SER A 245 -37.25 -7.72 3.32
C SER A 245 -37.17 -9.00 2.47
N TYR A 246 -36.14 -9.12 1.61
CA TYR A 246 -35.96 -10.31 0.77
C TYR A 246 -35.76 -11.61 1.57
N VAL A 247 -35.26 -11.52 2.81
CA VAL A 247 -35.09 -12.65 3.71
C VAL A 247 -36.45 -13.11 4.24
N GLU A 248 -37.28 -12.18 4.73
CA GLU A 248 -38.61 -12.50 5.25
C GLU A 248 -39.55 -13.03 4.16
N ILE A 249 -39.43 -12.51 2.93
CA ILE A 249 -40.17 -13.02 1.76
C ILE A 249 -39.73 -14.45 1.45
N ALA A 250 -38.43 -14.75 1.54
CA ALA A 250 -37.92 -16.09 1.29
C ALA A 250 -38.46 -17.09 2.32
N ASP A 251 -38.49 -16.71 3.60
CA ASP A 251 -39.02 -17.53 4.69
C ASP A 251 -40.53 -17.78 4.54
N LYS A 252 -41.31 -16.74 4.20
CA LYS A 252 -42.76 -16.86 4.00
C LYS A 252 -43.14 -17.71 2.79
N LEU A 253 -42.38 -17.62 1.70
CA LEU A 253 -42.67 -18.34 0.46
C LEU A 253 -41.93 -19.68 0.34
N GLY A 254 -41.19 -20.09 1.39
CA GLY A 254 -40.52 -21.39 1.47
C GLY A 254 -39.29 -21.53 0.58
N TYR A 255 -38.59 -20.43 0.29
CA TYR A 255 -37.31 -20.46 -0.45
C TYR A 255 -36.17 -20.88 0.48
N LYS A 256 -35.25 -21.71 -0.03
CA LYS A 256 -34.05 -22.15 0.72
C LYS A 256 -33.08 -21.00 1.03
N ASN A 257 -33.11 -19.92 0.23
CA ASN A 257 -32.28 -18.72 0.42
C ASN A 257 -32.92 -17.48 -0.26
N HIS A 258 -32.56 -16.28 0.21
CA HIS A 258 -33.04 -15.01 -0.35
C HIS A 258 -32.58 -14.77 -1.81
N SER A 259 -31.53 -15.47 -2.26
CA SER A 259 -31.06 -15.41 -3.65
C SER A 259 -32.11 -15.90 -4.66
N GLY A 260 -33.00 -16.83 -4.27
CA GLY A 260 -34.11 -17.26 -5.12
C GLY A 260 -35.15 -16.16 -5.36
N VAL A 261 -35.41 -15.34 -4.34
CA VAL A 261 -36.33 -14.20 -4.40
C VAL A 261 -35.73 -13.07 -5.26
N ILE A 262 -34.45 -12.74 -5.06
CA ILE A 262 -33.75 -11.71 -5.86
C ILE A 262 -33.84 -12.01 -7.36
N LYS A 263 -33.55 -13.26 -7.77
CA LYS A 263 -33.64 -13.66 -9.19
C LYS A 263 -35.05 -13.52 -9.76
N ARG A 264 -36.08 -13.78 -8.96
CA ARG A 264 -37.47 -13.57 -9.38
C ARG A 264 -37.79 -12.09 -9.51
N ILE A 265 -37.33 -11.26 -8.59
CA ILE A 265 -37.51 -9.80 -8.65
C ILE A 265 -36.83 -9.21 -9.88
N GLU A 266 -35.61 -9.62 -10.21
CA GLU A 266 -34.92 -9.21 -11.44
C GLU A 266 -35.72 -9.59 -12.70
N ALA A 267 -36.25 -10.82 -12.74
CA ALA A 267 -37.08 -11.28 -13.84
C ALA A 267 -38.39 -10.47 -13.95
N ILE A 268 -39.01 -10.11 -12.82
CA ILE A 268 -40.22 -9.27 -12.78
C ILE A 268 -39.89 -7.84 -13.24
N LYS A 269 -38.80 -7.23 -12.75
CA LYS A 269 -38.33 -5.91 -13.20
C LYS A 269 -38.10 -5.89 -14.72
N LYS A 270 -37.51 -6.95 -15.28
CA LYS A 270 -37.33 -7.08 -16.74
C LYS A 270 -38.66 -7.13 -17.49
N LYS A 271 -39.60 -7.97 -17.05
CA LYS A 271 -40.95 -8.06 -17.63
C LYS A 271 -41.71 -6.74 -17.54
N PHE A 272 -41.54 -6.00 -16.45
CA PHE A 272 -42.16 -4.70 -16.25
C PHE A 272 -41.63 -3.66 -17.24
N LYS A 273 -40.31 -3.60 -17.44
CA LYS A 273 -39.69 -2.73 -18.45
C LYS A 273 -40.19 -3.07 -19.86
N GLU A 274 -40.32 -4.36 -20.19
CA GLU A 274 -40.88 -4.81 -21.47
C GLU A 274 -42.38 -4.48 -21.63
N TYR A 275 -43.15 -4.50 -20.54
CA TYR A 275 -44.58 -4.16 -20.55
C TYR A 275 -44.79 -2.65 -20.72
N ARG A 276 -44.03 -1.82 -20.00
CA ARG A 276 -44.05 -0.36 -20.11
C ARG A 276 -43.63 0.15 -21.49
N GLY A 277 -42.81 -0.60 -22.23
CA GLY A 277 -42.41 -0.25 -23.59
C GLY A 277 -43.38 -0.68 -24.70
N LYS A 278 -44.48 -1.38 -24.37
CA LYS A 278 -45.47 -1.88 -25.32
C LYS A 278 -46.79 -1.10 -25.32
N GLU A 279 -47.07 -0.32 -24.27
CA GLU A 279 -48.13 0.71 -24.24
C GLU A 279 -47.55 2.07 -24.68
#